data_AF-A0A090MIA5-F1
#
_entry.id   AF-A0A090MIA5-F1
#
_cell.length_a   1.000
_cell.length_b   1.000
_cell.length_c   1.000
_cell.angle_alpha   90.00
_cell.angle_beta   90.00
_cell.angle_gamma   90.00
#
_symmetry.space_group_name_H-M   'P 1'
#
loop_
_entity.id
_entity.type
_entity.pdbx_description
1 polymer ?
#
loop_
_entity_poly.entity_id
_entity_poly.type
_entity_poly.pdbx_seq_one_letter_code
_entity_poly.pdbx_strand_id
1 'polypeptide(L)'
;MNKQAIPWTLREFKLVPDYHHLLRSSHHFTLLLLEDKLHLAPLRPDLQKVLDIGTGTGIWAIDFANEHPHVEVVATEISPIQPSWVPSNLRL
;
A
#
# COMPACT_ATOMS: atom_id res chain seq x y z
N MET A 1 -21.96 32.48 -3.03
CA MET A 1 -21.53 31.09 -2.76
C MET A 1 -21.48 30.33 -4.08
N ASN A 2 -20.32 30.26 -4.72
CA ASN A 2 -20.11 29.42 -5.89
C ASN A 2 -19.25 28.25 -5.44
N LYS A 3 -19.86 27.06 -5.29
CA LYS A 3 -19.11 25.83 -5.04
C LYS A 3 -18.58 25.35 -6.39
N GLN A 4 -17.43 25.90 -6.81
CA GLN A 4 -16.67 25.27 -7.89
C GLN A 4 -16.26 23.88 -7.42
N ALA A 5 -16.84 22.86 -8.05
CA ALA A 5 -16.38 21.49 -7.89
C ALA A 5 -14.96 21.41 -8.46
N ILE A 6 -13.98 21.15 -7.60
CA ILE A 6 -12.61 20.87 -8.00
C ILE A 6 -12.64 19.56 -8.79
N PRO A 7 -12.19 19.51 -10.06
CA PRO A 7 -12.19 18.27 -10.82
C PRO A 7 -11.11 17.35 -10.26
N TRP A 8 -11.49 16.33 -9.49
CA TRP A 8 -10.61 15.29 -8.91
C TRP A 8 -9.97 14.37 -9.96
N THR A 9 -9.49 14.90 -11.08
CA THR A 9 -8.93 14.10 -12.16
C THR A 9 -7.55 13.57 -11.77
N LEU A 10 -7.30 12.29 -12.07
CA LEU A 10 -6.08 11.50 -11.82
C LEU A 10 -4.74 12.15 -12.26
N ARG A 11 -4.78 13.30 -12.94
CA ARG A 11 -3.61 14.04 -13.40
C ARG A 11 -2.86 14.76 -12.28
N GLU A 12 -3.49 15.11 -11.17
CA GLU A 12 -2.85 15.89 -10.09
C GLU A 12 -1.89 15.04 -9.24
N PHE A 13 -2.13 13.73 -9.07
CA PHE A 13 -1.23 12.85 -8.33
C PHE A 13 0.15 12.69 -8.97
N LYS A 14 0.25 12.84 -10.31
CA LYS A 14 1.54 12.83 -11.02
C LYS A 14 2.36 14.11 -10.80
N LEU A 15 1.78 15.13 -10.16
CA LEU A 15 2.42 16.44 -9.98
C LEU A 15 3.08 16.60 -8.61
N VAL A 16 2.98 15.62 -7.70
CA VAL A 16 3.74 15.63 -6.45
C VAL A 16 5.15 15.14 -6.74
N PRO A 17 6.17 16.02 -6.77
CA PRO A 17 7.55 15.59 -6.93
C PRO A 17 7.89 14.63 -5.78
N ASP A 18 8.64 13.58 -6.08
CA ASP A 18 9.09 12.60 -5.08
C ASP A 18 7.99 11.81 -4.36
N TYR A 19 6.78 11.70 -4.94
CA TYR A 19 5.66 10.95 -4.35
C TYR A 19 6.04 9.52 -3.92
N HIS A 20 6.81 8.79 -4.74
CA HIS A 20 7.33 7.46 -4.39
C HIS A 20 8.25 7.48 -3.15
N HIS A 21 9.09 8.52 -3.02
CA HIS A 21 10.01 8.65 -1.89
C HIS A 21 9.26 9.00 -0.60
N LEU A 22 8.22 9.82 -0.69
CA LEU A 22 7.35 10.14 0.44
C LEU A 22 6.64 8.88 0.95
N LEU A 23 6.03 8.09 0.06
CA LEU A 23 5.37 6.84 0.44
C LEU A 23 6.34 5.84 1.07
N ARG A 24 7.54 5.68 0.50
CA ARG A 24 8.61 4.84 1.08
C ARG A 24 9.03 5.29 2.47
N SER A 25 9.25 6.59 2.64
CA SER A 25 9.67 7.16 3.92
C SER A 25 8.57 6.97 4.96
N SER A 26 7.32 7.21 4.61
CA SER A 26 6.17 6.98 5.49
C SER A 26 6.06 5.52 5.94
N HIS A 27 6.25 4.54 5.05
CA HIS A 27 6.30 3.12 5.42
C HIS A 27 7.43 2.85 6.42
N HIS A 28 8.64 3.31 6.11
CA HIS A 28 9.81 3.12 6.99
C HIS A 28 9.61 3.76 8.37
N PHE A 29 9.13 5.00 8.43
CA PHE A 29 8.82 5.67 9.69
C PHE A 29 7.73 4.95 10.48
N THR A 30 6.73 4.39 9.80
CA THR A 30 5.66 3.62 10.46
C THR A 30 6.23 2.35 11.08
N LEU A 31 7.09 1.62 10.37
CA LEU A 31 7.77 0.45 10.93
C LEU A 31 8.59 0.82 12.18
N LEU A 32 9.39 1.90 12.13
CA LEU A 32 10.14 2.37 13.31
C LEU A 32 9.22 2.69 14.50
N LEU A 33 8.10 3.37 14.25
CA LEU A 33 7.13 3.72 15.29
C LEU A 33 6.45 2.48 15.89
N LEU A 34 6.22 1.45 15.07
CA LEU A 34 5.53 0.22 15.46
C LEU A 34 6.47 -0.92 15.87
N GLU A 35 7.76 -0.62 16.09
CA GLU A 35 8.79 -1.62 16.42
C GLU A 35 8.84 -2.76 15.39
N ASP A 36 8.95 -2.38 14.11
CA ASP A 36 9.00 -3.24 12.93
C ASP A 36 7.75 -4.11 12.70
N LYS A 37 6.61 -3.79 13.34
CA LYS A 37 5.34 -4.49 13.11
C LYS A 37 4.59 -3.91 11.92
N LEU A 38 4.26 -4.75 10.94
CA LEU A 38 3.39 -4.38 9.80
C LEU A 38 1.94 -4.14 10.20
N HIS A 39 1.47 -4.74 11.30
CA HIS A 39 0.10 -4.58 11.77
C HIS A 39 0.06 -4.65 13.31
N LEU A 40 -0.92 -3.96 13.89
CA LEU A 40 -1.21 -4.03 15.33
C LEU A 40 -2.36 -4.98 15.65
N ALA A 41 -3.18 -5.30 14.65
CA ALA A 41 -4.31 -6.21 14.83
C ALA A 41 -3.81 -7.63 15.13
N PRO A 42 -4.44 -8.36 16.07
CA PRO A 42 -4.14 -9.77 16.27
C PRO A 42 -4.64 -10.56 15.06
N LEU A 43 -3.73 -11.23 14.35
CA LEU A 43 -4.07 -12.08 13.22
C LEU A 43 -4.30 -13.52 13.68
N ARG A 44 -5.26 -14.17 13.03
CA ARG A 44 -5.50 -15.59 13.23
C ARG A 44 -4.40 -16.41 12.56
N PRO A 45 -3.95 -17.54 13.15
CA PRO A 45 -2.96 -18.41 12.52
C PRO A 45 -3.40 -19.02 11.18
N ASP A 46 -4.72 -19.11 10.94
CA ASP A 46 -5.30 -19.69 9.73
C ASP A 46 -5.80 -18.63 8.73
N LEU A 47 -5.27 -17.41 8.81
CA LEU A 47 -5.56 -16.33 7.85
C LEU A 47 -5.37 -16.83 6.42
N GLN A 48 -6.37 -16.60 5.57
CA GLN A 48 -6.35 -17.06 4.17
C GLN A 48 -6.16 -15.93 3.17
N LYS A 49 -6.77 -14.76 3.44
CA LYS A 49 -6.77 -13.62 2.50
C LYS A 49 -6.65 -12.29 3.22
N VAL A 50 -5.98 -11.34 2.56
CA VAL A 50 -5.87 -9.93 2.99
C VAL A 50 -6.16 -9.00 1.81
N LEU A 51 -6.83 -7.89 2.09
CA LEU A 51 -7.07 -6.81 1.13
C LEU A 51 -6.42 -5.52 1.62
N ASP A 52 -5.51 -4.96 0.81
CA ASP A 52 -4.88 -3.66 1.05
C ASP A 52 -5.43 -2.61 0.06
N ILE A 53 -6.08 -1.57 0.59
CA ILE A 53 -6.78 -0.55 -0.19
C ILE A 53 -6.00 0.76 -0.09
N GLY A 54 -5.63 1.33 -1.24
CA GLY A 54 -4.74 2.50 -1.25
C GLY A 54 -3.30 2.08 -0.96
N THR A 55 -2.85 0.98 -1.57
CA THR A 55 -1.54 0.37 -1.30
C THR A 55 -0.35 1.28 -1.67
N GLY A 56 -0.61 2.36 -2.41
CA GLY A 56 0.42 3.27 -2.89
C GLY A 56 1.47 2.53 -3.70
N THR A 57 2.72 2.55 -3.23
CA THR A 57 3.84 1.82 -3.87
C THR A 57 3.78 0.30 -3.73
N GLY A 58 2.87 -0.25 -2.91
CA GLY A 58 2.74 -1.69 -2.69
C GLY A 58 3.67 -2.28 -1.63
N ILE A 59 4.53 -1.49 -1.00
CA ILE A 59 5.59 -2.01 -0.11
C ILE A 59 4.99 -2.78 1.08
N TRP A 60 3.97 -2.22 1.73
CA TRP A 60 3.31 -2.92 2.83
C TRP A 60 2.73 -4.27 2.37
N ALA A 61 2.03 -4.30 1.24
CA ALA A 61 1.44 -5.53 0.71
C ALA A 61 2.51 -6.58 0.33
N ILE A 62 3.66 -6.12 -0.19
CA ILE A 62 4.80 -6.99 -0.53
C ILE A 62 5.43 -7.57 0.74
N ASP A 63 5.71 -6.72 1.74
CA ASP A 63 6.30 -7.16 3.00
C ASP A 63 5.37 -8.14 3.71
N PHE A 64 4.07 -7.84 3.76
CA PHE A 64 3.06 -8.72 4.34
C PHE A 64 2.96 -10.06 3.59
N ALA A 65 2.97 -10.04 2.25
CA ALA A 65 2.94 -11.26 1.45
C ALA A 65 4.18 -12.14 1.68
N ASN A 66 5.35 -11.53 1.88
CA ASN A 66 6.59 -12.23 2.20
C ASN A 66 6.57 -12.84 3.62
N GLU A 67 6.05 -12.13 4.62
CA GLU A 67 5.91 -12.64 5.99
C GLU A 67 4.85 -13.76 6.10
N HIS A 68 3.83 -13.72 5.24
CA HIS A 68 2.72 -14.66 5.22
C HIS A 68 2.57 -15.37 3.86
N PRO A 69 3.51 -16.26 3.48
CA PRO A 69 3.52 -16.89 2.16
C PRO A 69 2.31 -17.81 1.88
N HIS A 70 1.55 -18.17 2.91
CA HIS A 70 0.32 -18.97 2.81
C HIS A 70 -0.95 -18.12 2.61
N VAL A 71 -0.85 -16.79 2.71
CA VAL A 71 -1.99 -15.87 2.59
C VAL A 71 -2.04 -15.32 1.17
N GLU A 72 -3.23 -15.30 0.58
CA GLU A 72 -3.50 -14.56 -0.66
C GLU A 72 -3.66 -13.07 -0.33
N VAL A 73 -2.74 -12.24 -0.81
CA VAL A 73 -2.79 -10.79 -0.64
C VAL A 73 -3.31 -10.17 -1.92
N VAL A 74 -4.35 -9.35 -1.81
CA VAL A 74 -4.85 -8.50 -2.90
C VAL A 74 -4.63 -7.07 -2.48
N ALA A 75 -3.98 -6.27 -3.32
CA ALA A 75 -3.85 -4.85 -3.08
C ALA A 75 -4.37 -4.04 -4.27
N THR A 76 -4.85 -2.84 -3.99
CA THR A 76 -5.40 -1.96 -5.02
C THR A 76 -4.98 -0.53 -4.77
N GLU A 77 -4.68 0.19 -5.84
CA GLU A 77 -4.32 1.61 -5.80
C GLU A 77 -4.80 2.26 -7.10
N ILE A 78 -5.31 3.48 -6.99
CA ILE A 78 -5.89 4.22 -8.12
C ILE A 78 -4.79 4.83 -9.00
N SER A 79 -3.66 5.19 -8.40
CA SER A 79 -2.50 5.71 -9.12
C SER A 79 -1.66 4.59 -9.77
N PRO A 80 -1.17 4.75 -11.01
CA PRO A 80 -0.39 3.71 -11.70
C PRO A 80 1.08 3.75 -11.28
N ILE A 81 1.36 3.42 -10.01
CA ILE A 81 2.69 3.56 -9.38
C ILE A 81 3.27 2.23 -8.85
N GLN A 82 2.65 1.11 -9.22
CA GLN A 82 3.01 -0.22 -8.75
C GLN A 82 4.34 -0.70 -9.34
N PRO A 83 5.10 -1.54 -8.61
CA PRO A 83 6.31 -2.15 -9.13
C PRO A 83 6.00 -3.17 -10.23
N SER A 84 6.99 -3.46 -11.07
CA SER A 84 6.90 -4.48 -12.12
C SER A 84 6.94 -5.92 -11.59
N TRP A 85 7.36 -6.10 -10.34
CA TRP A 85 7.53 -7.40 -9.71
C TRP A 85 6.87 -7.41 -8.33
N VAL A 86 6.21 -8.53 -8.01
CA VAL A 86 5.54 -8.80 -6.74
C VAL A 86 5.71 -10.28 -6.36
N PRO A 87 5.59 -10.63 -5.06
CA PRO A 87 5.52 -12.03 -4.62
C PRO A 87 4.38 -12.80 -5.30
N SER A 88 4.52 -14.12 -5.46
CA SER A 88 3.54 -14.95 -6.19
C SER A 88 2.17 -15.04 -5.51
N ASN A 89 2.10 -14.80 -4.21
CA ASN A 89 0.87 -14.76 -3.42
C ASN A 89 0.26 -13.35 -3.31
N LEU A 90 0.85 -12.35 -3.99
CA LEU A 90 0.35 -10.97 -4.05
C LEU A 90 -0.20 -10.65 -5.44
N ARG A 91 -1.39 -10.04 -5.48
CA ARG A 91 -1.98 -9.43 -6.68
C ARG A 91 -2.15 -7.92 -6.46
N LEU A 92 -1.47 -7.11 -7.28
CA LEU A 92 -1.60 -5.65 -7.35
C LEU A 92 -2.49 -5.21 -8.52
#